data_AF-A0A8J7GXL1-F1
#
_entry.id   AF-A0A8J7GXL1-F1
#
_cell.length_a   1.000
_cell.length_b   1.000
_cell.length_c   1.000
_cell.angle_alpha   90.00
_cell.angle_beta   90.00
_cell.angle_gamma   90.00
#
_symmetry.space_group_name_H-M   'P 1'
#
loop_
_entity.id
_entity.type
_entity.pdbx_description
1 polymer ?
#
loop_
_entity_poly.entity_id
_entity_poly.type
_entity_poly.pdbx_seq_one_letter_code
_entity_poly.pdbx_strand_id
1 'polypeptide(L)'
;MKQWLAKLFGKKHIEEQMDAGTAFPIPWEGSRQSIYLFLSPYAQGSEPLPENAQTLPDENTQAGELRWVAGGMDGAFGHHGGSAGSEETAIQLLSALGAATESPSLANIQKLYALLRNEPPLDYIDILMEKLPQASALSSQKVHDMMLWLAMESPDRNPVKCAVALLAYFPSQENQALVSLLGLHGEFTLFSAVALHNILPAESHETALVARAKRVASWGRIQLIERLPDEVSSTTRDWLLREGYSNSVMPEYTAWDCATKGKLLTVLTSGNVDAELLLGAGEILSALIYGGPARDIHDYVDGSLACHHYLVLIRQSTDDNARNLTESRGYQRLYQR
;
A
#
# COMPACT_ATOMS: atom_id res chain seq x y z
N MET A 1 26.19 13.31 3.69
CA MET A 1 25.01 12.53 3.25
C MET A 1 24.98 12.19 1.76
N LYS A 2 25.45 13.05 0.84
CA LYS A 2 25.71 12.66 -0.57
C LYS A 2 26.57 11.38 -0.72
N GLN A 3 27.44 11.12 0.26
CA GLN A 3 28.31 9.94 0.31
C GLN A 3 27.65 8.62 0.76
N TRP A 4 26.44 8.64 1.35
CA TRP A 4 25.75 7.39 1.76
C TRP A 4 24.87 6.85 0.63
N LEU A 5 24.10 7.74 -0.03
CA LEU A 5 23.42 7.43 -1.29
C LEU A 5 24.41 7.05 -2.41
N ALA A 6 25.57 7.72 -2.50
CA ALA A 6 26.65 7.34 -3.41
C ALA A 6 27.48 6.12 -2.93
N LYS A 7 27.24 5.58 -1.73
CA LYS A 7 27.83 4.30 -1.27
C LYS A 7 26.91 3.13 -1.53
N LEU A 8 25.59 3.32 -1.38
CA LEU A 8 24.54 2.39 -1.83
C LEU A 8 24.58 2.23 -3.35
N PHE A 9 24.89 3.31 -4.04
CA PHE A 9 25.04 3.34 -5.48
C PHE A 9 26.30 4.09 -5.88
N GLY A 10 27.45 3.42 -5.72
CA GLY A 10 28.74 3.92 -6.19
C GLY A 10 28.58 4.66 -7.51
N LYS A 11 28.98 5.93 -7.58
CA LYS A 11 28.94 6.71 -8.83
C LYS A 11 29.56 5.94 -9.99
N LYS A 12 30.58 5.13 -9.73
CA LYS A 12 31.17 4.19 -10.69
C LYS A 12 30.23 3.07 -11.14
N HIS A 13 29.41 2.50 -10.26
CA HIS A 13 28.52 1.39 -10.61
C HIS A 13 27.24 1.85 -11.30
N ILE A 14 26.72 3.03 -10.92
CA ILE A 14 25.63 3.68 -11.66
C ILE A 14 26.13 4.25 -13.00
N GLU A 15 27.27 4.92 -13.06
CA GLU A 15 27.78 5.48 -14.33
C GLU A 15 28.27 4.36 -15.28
N GLU A 16 28.80 3.23 -14.78
CA GLU A 16 29.14 2.07 -15.64
C GLU A 16 27.92 1.24 -16.09
N GLN A 17 26.76 1.32 -15.41
CA GLN A 17 25.51 0.68 -15.84
C GLN A 17 24.55 1.61 -16.59
N MET A 18 24.61 2.92 -16.37
CA MET A 18 23.78 3.91 -17.10
C MET A 18 24.37 4.29 -18.47
N ASP A 19 25.65 4.02 -18.72
CA ASP A 19 26.31 4.21 -20.03
C ASP A 19 26.26 2.93 -20.91
N ALA A 20 25.61 1.87 -20.42
CA ALA A 20 25.14 0.76 -21.22
C ALA A 20 23.65 0.98 -21.47
N GLY A 21 23.26 1.26 -22.73
CA GLY A 21 21.86 1.50 -23.11
C GLY A 21 20.90 0.49 -22.48
N THR A 22 19.69 0.95 -22.13
CA THR A 22 18.63 0.15 -21.49
C THR A 22 18.67 -1.30 -21.96
N ALA A 23 18.89 -2.25 -21.04
CA ALA A 23 19.06 -3.68 -21.36
C ALA A 23 17.88 -4.26 -22.16
N PHE A 24 16.72 -3.58 -22.11
CA PHE A 24 15.53 -3.87 -22.91
C PHE A 24 15.15 -2.67 -23.78
N PRO A 25 14.67 -2.89 -25.02
CA PRO A 25 14.14 -1.82 -25.86
C PRO A 25 12.89 -1.18 -25.24
N ILE A 26 12.75 0.13 -25.36
CA ILE A 26 11.64 0.91 -24.81
C ILE A 26 10.39 0.75 -25.71
N PRO A 27 9.26 0.20 -25.22
CA PRO A 27 8.03 0.02 -26.01
C PRO A 27 7.05 1.20 -25.95
N TRP A 28 7.39 2.28 -25.22
CA TRP A 28 6.59 3.51 -25.08
C TRP A 28 7.29 4.73 -25.68
N GLU A 29 6.61 5.87 -25.72
CA GLU A 29 7.20 7.14 -26.15
C GLU A 29 8.28 7.59 -25.15
N GLY A 30 9.51 7.80 -25.62
CA GLY A 30 10.67 8.09 -24.76
C GLY A 30 10.59 9.39 -23.94
N SER A 31 9.61 10.27 -24.21
CA SER A 31 9.34 11.47 -23.41
C SER A 31 8.50 11.21 -22.15
N ARG A 32 7.92 10.02 -22.00
CA ARG A 32 7.09 9.69 -20.82
C ARG A 32 7.97 9.48 -19.59
N GLN A 33 7.54 10.03 -18.46
CA GLN A 33 8.28 9.95 -17.20
C GLN A 33 8.06 8.60 -16.51
N SER A 34 9.15 7.96 -16.06
CA SER A 34 9.08 6.79 -15.17
C SER A 34 8.40 7.15 -13.84
N ILE A 35 7.49 6.27 -13.37
CA ILE A 35 6.86 6.40 -12.06
C ILE A 35 7.89 6.31 -10.93
N TYR A 36 8.88 5.43 -11.05
CA TYR A 36 9.96 5.34 -10.07
C TYR A 36 10.72 6.66 -9.94
N LEU A 37 11.11 7.26 -11.07
CA LEU A 37 11.82 8.55 -11.06
C LEU A 37 10.94 9.66 -10.49
N PHE A 38 9.64 9.65 -10.79
CA PHE A 38 8.66 10.59 -10.23
C PHE A 38 8.56 10.49 -8.70
N LEU A 39 8.56 9.27 -8.14
CA LEU A 39 8.45 9.05 -6.69
C LEU A 39 9.80 9.14 -5.94
N SER A 40 10.93 8.96 -6.63
CA SER A 40 12.27 8.94 -6.03
C SER A 40 12.63 10.13 -5.12
N PRO A 41 12.16 11.38 -5.35
CA PRO A 41 12.44 12.51 -4.44
C PRO A 41 11.86 12.31 -3.04
N TYR A 42 10.83 11.47 -2.89
CA TYR A 42 10.11 11.23 -1.63
C TYR A 42 10.59 9.98 -0.87
N ALA A 43 11.69 9.37 -1.30
CA ALA A 43 12.24 8.17 -0.68
C ALA A 43 12.54 8.34 0.82
N GLN A 44 12.88 9.55 1.24
CA GLN A 44 13.20 9.89 2.63
C GLN A 44 12.09 10.75 3.25
N GLY A 45 11.94 10.65 4.57
CA GLY A 45 10.98 11.42 5.35
C GLY A 45 9.93 10.57 6.07
N SER A 46 9.21 11.21 6.97
CA SER A 46 8.10 10.65 7.75
C SER A 46 6.72 11.10 7.26
N GLU A 47 6.68 12.09 6.39
CA GLU A 47 5.43 12.68 5.92
C GLU A 47 4.82 11.88 4.76
N PRO A 48 3.49 11.97 4.59
CA PRO A 48 2.82 11.52 3.39
C PRO A 48 3.31 12.23 2.13
N LEU A 49 3.03 11.62 0.97
CA LEU A 49 3.29 12.28 -0.32
C LEU A 49 2.49 13.60 -0.40
N PRO A 50 3.12 14.69 -0.87
CA PRO A 50 2.42 15.95 -1.08
C PRO A 50 1.35 15.80 -2.17
N GLU A 51 0.37 16.70 -2.18
CA GLU A 51 -0.79 16.64 -3.09
C GLU A 51 -0.40 16.50 -4.57
N ASN A 52 0.63 17.21 -5.02
CA ASN A 52 1.12 17.14 -6.40
C ASN A 52 1.79 15.79 -6.75
N ALA A 53 2.10 14.96 -5.76
CA ALA A 53 2.64 13.61 -5.94
C ALA A 53 1.60 12.50 -5.75
N GLN A 54 0.34 12.85 -5.45
CA GLN A 54 -0.78 11.91 -5.35
C GLN A 54 -1.40 11.56 -6.71
N THR A 55 -1.10 12.35 -7.75
CA THR A 55 -1.52 12.08 -9.14
C THR A 55 -0.33 11.56 -9.93
N LEU A 56 -0.43 10.33 -10.44
CA LEU A 56 0.65 9.71 -11.21
C LEU A 56 0.81 10.34 -12.61
N PRO A 57 2.01 10.29 -13.21
CA PRO A 57 2.27 10.82 -14.54
C PRO A 57 1.49 10.16 -15.69
N ASP A 58 0.98 8.94 -15.50
CA ASP A 58 0.14 8.23 -16.48
C ASP A 58 -1.37 8.52 -16.32
N GLU A 59 -1.76 9.26 -15.29
CA GLU A 59 -3.15 9.63 -15.08
C GLU A 59 -3.60 10.63 -16.16
N ASN A 60 -4.65 10.27 -16.90
CA ASN A 60 -5.26 11.18 -17.87
C ASN A 60 -6.12 12.21 -17.12
N THR A 61 -5.68 13.45 -17.02
CA THR A 61 -6.37 14.48 -16.23
C THR A 61 -7.49 15.20 -16.98
N GLN A 62 -8.19 14.53 -17.91
CA GLN A 62 -9.30 15.16 -18.63
C GLN A 62 -10.41 15.59 -17.66
N ALA A 63 -10.88 16.82 -17.83
CA ALA A 63 -11.86 17.42 -16.93
C ALA A 63 -13.24 16.79 -17.12
N GLY A 64 -13.84 16.31 -16.02
CA GLY A 64 -15.22 15.80 -15.97
C GLY A 64 -15.38 14.28 -15.88
N GLU A 65 -14.31 13.51 -15.99
CA GLU A 65 -14.37 12.06 -15.78
C GLU A 65 -14.34 11.70 -14.29
N LEU A 66 -15.28 10.84 -13.86
CA LEU A 66 -15.26 10.21 -12.54
C LEU A 66 -14.00 9.36 -12.42
N ARG A 67 -13.22 9.58 -11.36
CA ARG A 67 -11.95 8.90 -11.12
C ARG A 67 -11.98 8.14 -9.82
N TRP A 68 -11.32 6.98 -9.82
CA TRP A 68 -11.00 6.27 -8.60
C TRP A 68 -9.89 7.02 -7.86
N VAL A 69 -9.99 7.09 -6.54
CA VAL A 69 -8.86 7.47 -5.70
C VAL A 69 -7.75 6.42 -5.84
N ALA A 70 -6.48 6.81 -5.72
CA ALA A 70 -5.34 5.92 -5.87
C ALA A 70 -5.47 4.66 -4.97
N GLY A 71 -5.32 3.48 -5.57
CA GLY A 71 -5.51 2.18 -4.91
C GLY A 71 -6.96 1.83 -4.57
N GLY A 72 -7.93 2.69 -4.88
CA GLY A 72 -9.34 2.49 -4.50
C GLY A 72 -10.09 1.47 -5.34
N MET A 73 -9.80 1.40 -6.63
CA MET A 73 -10.31 0.31 -7.47
C MET A 73 -9.79 -1.04 -6.95
N ASP A 74 -8.49 -1.10 -6.63
CA ASP A 74 -7.89 -2.33 -6.12
C ASP A 74 -8.43 -2.72 -4.74
N GLY A 75 -8.61 -1.73 -3.86
CA GLY A 75 -9.17 -1.95 -2.53
C GLY A 75 -10.65 -2.36 -2.54
N ALA A 76 -11.46 -1.79 -3.45
CA ALA A 76 -12.88 -2.12 -3.53
C ALA A 76 -13.15 -3.49 -4.16
N PHE A 77 -12.33 -3.91 -5.13
CA PHE A 77 -12.57 -5.14 -5.91
C PHE A 77 -11.59 -6.28 -5.63
N GLY A 78 -10.53 -6.06 -4.86
CA GLY A 78 -9.49 -7.06 -4.56
C GLY A 78 -9.93 -8.30 -3.77
N HIS A 79 -11.23 -8.44 -3.46
CA HIS A 79 -11.80 -9.62 -2.80
C HIS A 79 -12.59 -10.54 -3.74
N HIS A 80 -12.67 -10.21 -5.03
CA HIS A 80 -13.35 -11.06 -6.03
C HIS A 80 -12.34 -11.98 -6.72
N GLY A 81 -12.40 -13.27 -6.39
CA GLY A 81 -11.53 -14.30 -6.95
C GLY A 81 -11.63 -14.45 -8.48
N GLY A 82 -10.54 -14.92 -9.09
CA GLY A 82 -10.33 -14.97 -10.53
C GLY A 82 -11.43 -15.69 -11.32
N SER A 83 -11.72 -15.16 -12.51
CA SER A 83 -12.66 -15.74 -13.47
C SER A 83 -11.93 -16.66 -14.48
N ALA A 84 -12.65 -17.35 -15.35
CA ALA A 84 -12.00 -18.09 -16.45
C ALA A 84 -11.15 -17.18 -17.37
N GLY A 85 -11.52 -15.91 -17.52
CA GLY A 85 -10.74 -14.93 -18.29
C GLY A 85 -9.40 -14.58 -17.62
N SER A 86 -9.37 -14.56 -16.29
CA SER A 86 -8.17 -14.32 -15.48
C SER A 86 -7.05 -15.33 -15.75
N GLU A 87 -7.40 -16.62 -15.88
CA GLU A 87 -6.42 -17.66 -16.11
C GLU A 87 -5.81 -17.59 -17.52
N GLU A 88 -6.63 -17.28 -18.53
CA GLU A 88 -6.14 -17.11 -19.90
C GLU A 88 -5.14 -15.94 -19.97
N THR A 89 -5.47 -14.80 -19.37
CA THR A 89 -4.58 -13.63 -19.28
C THR A 89 -3.25 -13.99 -18.61
N ALA A 90 -3.28 -14.72 -17.48
CA ALA A 90 -2.07 -15.15 -16.77
C ALA A 90 -1.17 -16.05 -17.65
N ILE A 91 -1.76 -17.00 -18.40
CA ILE A 91 -1.02 -17.88 -19.31
C ILE A 91 -0.40 -17.08 -20.46
N GLN A 92 -1.14 -16.15 -21.06
CA GLN A 92 -0.63 -15.28 -22.13
C GLN A 92 0.53 -14.41 -21.64
N LEU A 93 0.42 -13.85 -20.43
CA LEU A 93 1.48 -13.06 -19.80
C LEU A 93 2.72 -13.90 -19.51
N LEU A 94 2.57 -15.11 -18.97
CA LEU A 94 3.69 -16.00 -18.69
C LEU A 94 4.44 -16.38 -19.98
N SER A 95 3.69 -16.65 -21.06
CA SER A 95 4.27 -16.91 -22.39
C SER A 95 5.01 -15.68 -22.95
N ALA A 96 4.39 -14.50 -22.86
CA ALA A 96 5.01 -13.25 -23.31
C ALA A 96 6.27 -12.89 -22.51
N LEU A 97 6.25 -13.11 -21.19
CA LEU A 97 7.40 -12.95 -20.31
C LEU A 97 8.54 -13.90 -20.71
N GLY A 98 8.24 -15.15 -21.03
CA GLY A 98 9.22 -16.10 -21.55
C GLY A 98 9.86 -15.63 -22.85
N ALA A 99 9.05 -15.24 -23.82
CA ALA A 99 9.57 -14.74 -25.10
C ALA A 99 10.43 -13.48 -24.94
N ALA A 100 10.01 -12.55 -24.08
CA ALA A 100 10.72 -11.30 -23.81
C ALA A 100 12.04 -11.49 -23.05
N THR A 101 12.11 -12.45 -22.12
CA THR A 101 13.33 -12.75 -21.36
C THR A 101 14.31 -13.61 -22.15
N GLU A 102 13.82 -14.51 -23.00
CA GLU A 102 14.66 -15.32 -23.88
C GLU A 102 15.26 -14.49 -25.01
N SER A 103 14.44 -13.66 -25.66
CA SER A 103 14.82 -12.78 -26.78
C SER A 103 14.17 -11.40 -26.63
N PRO A 104 14.89 -10.42 -26.03
CA PRO A 104 14.36 -9.08 -25.74
C PRO A 104 14.29 -8.17 -26.99
N SER A 105 13.68 -8.67 -28.07
CA SER A 105 13.39 -7.87 -29.26
C SER A 105 12.29 -6.85 -28.96
N LEU A 106 12.27 -5.73 -29.69
CA LEU A 106 11.23 -4.69 -29.53
C LEU A 106 9.81 -5.28 -29.65
N ALA A 107 9.60 -6.22 -30.59
CA ALA A 107 8.31 -6.87 -30.77
C ALA A 107 7.87 -7.70 -29.55
N ASN A 108 8.79 -8.47 -28.95
CA ASN A 108 8.48 -9.27 -27.76
C ASN A 108 8.19 -8.39 -26.54
N ILE A 109 8.98 -7.33 -26.35
CA ILE A 109 8.79 -6.38 -25.26
C ILE A 109 7.48 -5.61 -25.43
N GLN A 110 7.16 -5.14 -26.63
CA GLN A 110 5.87 -4.49 -26.93
C GLN A 110 4.69 -5.41 -26.64
N LYS A 111 4.77 -6.70 -27.00
CA LYS A 111 3.72 -7.67 -26.72
C LYS A 111 3.50 -7.85 -25.21
N LEU A 112 4.57 -8.08 -24.44
CA LEU A 112 4.50 -8.19 -22.99
C LEU A 112 3.92 -6.91 -22.38
N TYR A 113 4.44 -5.75 -22.79
CA TYR A 113 4.04 -4.46 -22.25
C TYR A 113 2.57 -4.14 -22.52
N ALA A 114 2.07 -4.45 -23.72
CA ALA A 114 0.66 -4.23 -24.07
C ALA A 114 -0.29 -5.06 -23.19
N LEU A 115 0.05 -6.32 -22.91
CA LEU A 115 -0.72 -7.18 -22.00
C LEU A 115 -0.72 -6.60 -20.58
N LEU A 116 0.45 -6.23 -20.05
CA LEU A 116 0.59 -5.64 -18.72
C LEU A 116 -0.14 -4.30 -18.58
N ARG A 117 -0.19 -3.50 -19.65
CA ARG A 117 -0.80 -2.18 -19.62
C ARG A 117 -2.32 -2.24 -19.64
N ASN A 118 -2.90 -3.13 -20.44
CA ASN A 118 -4.34 -3.14 -20.71
C ASN A 118 -5.15 -3.91 -19.67
N GLU A 119 -4.54 -4.89 -19.00
CA GLU A 119 -5.23 -5.76 -18.04
C GLU A 119 -4.91 -5.32 -16.60
N PRO A 120 -5.92 -5.14 -15.73
CA PRO A 120 -5.70 -4.85 -14.32
C PRO A 120 -4.94 -6.00 -13.63
N PRO A 121 -3.82 -5.74 -12.93
CA PRO A 121 -3.04 -6.80 -12.29
C PRO A 121 -3.83 -7.67 -11.32
N LEU A 122 -4.81 -7.11 -10.59
CA LEU A 122 -5.66 -7.90 -9.69
C LEU A 122 -6.36 -9.07 -10.36
N ASP A 123 -6.67 -8.96 -11.66
CA ASP A 123 -7.41 -10.00 -12.35
C ASP A 123 -6.56 -11.26 -12.55
N TYR A 124 -5.24 -11.14 -12.67
CA TYR A 124 -4.37 -12.25 -13.06
C TYR A 124 -3.18 -12.52 -12.11
N ILE A 125 -2.84 -11.59 -11.21
CA ILE A 125 -1.54 -11.61 -10.53
C ILE A 125 -1.36 -12.83 -9.63
N ASP A 126 -2.38 -13.25 -8.89
CA ASP A 126 -2.30 -14.43 -8.00
C ASP A 126 -2.05 -15.71 -8.80
N ILE A 127 -2.74 -15.86 -9.94
CA ILE A 127 -2.57 -16.99 -10.86
C ILE A 127 -1.16 -16.96 -11.48
N LEU A 128 -0.70 -15.78 -11.89
CA LEU A 128 0.63 -15.60 -12.46
C LEU A 128 1.71 -15.94 -11.43
N MET A 129 1.56 -15.49 -10.18
CA MET A 129 2.45 -15.82 -9.06
C MET A 129 2.45 -17.33 -8.77
N GLU A 130 1.29 -18.00 -8.80
CA GLU A 130 1.23 -19.46 -8.61
C GLU A 130 1.93 -20.24 -9.73
N LYS A 131 1.75 -19.81 -10.99
CA LYS A 131 2.30 -20.51 -12.17
C LYS A 131 3.77 -20.21 -12.44
N LEU A 132 4.28 -19.02 -12.09
CA LEU A 132 5.63 -18.59 -12.42
C LEU A 132 6.73 -19.55 -11.87
N PRO A 133 6.70 -20.01 -10.61
CA PRO A 133 7.67 -20.98 -10.09
C PRO A 133 7.65 -22.34 -10.80
N GLN A 134 6.53 -22.69 -11.44
CA GLN A 134 6.35 -23.95 -12.16
C GLN A 134 6.93 -23.89 -13.58
N ALA A 135 7.21 -22.68 -14.10
CA ALA A 135 7.75 -22.44 -15.42
C ALA A 135 9.27 -22.66 -15.46
N SER A 136 9.71 -23.91 -15.35
CA SER A 136 11.13 -24.31 -15.27
C SER A 136 12.01 -23.87 -16.45
N ALA A 137 11.40 -23.53 -17.59
CA ALA A 137 12.11 -23.00 -18.75
C ALA A 137 12.56 -21.52 -18.56
N LEU A 138 11.98 -20.79 -17.60
CA LEU A 138 12.31 -19.40 -17.35
C LEU A 138 13.51 -19.27 -16.42
N SER A 139 14.49 -18.47 -16.83
CA SER A 139 15.61 -18.11 -15.96
C SER A 139 15.16 -17.11 -14.91
N SER A 140 15.31 -17.47 -13.63
CA SER A 140 15.01 -16.59 -12.49
C SER A 140 15.73 -15.24 -12.60
N GLN A 141 16.99 -15.23 -13.03
CA GLN A 141 17.76 -13.98 -13.20
C GLN A 141 17.15 -13.08 -14.28
N LYS A 142 16.79 -13.65 -15.44
CA LYS A 142 16.21 -12.86 -16.53
C LYS A 142 14.83 -12.30 -16.19
N VAL A 143 14.02 -13.08 -15.46
CA VAL A 143 12.73 -12.61 -14.93
C VAL A 143 12.95 -11.47 -13.94
N HIS A 144 13.88 -11.61 -13.01
CA HIS A 144 14.26 -10.55 -12.09
C HIS A 144 14.66 -9.26 -12.83
N ASP A 145 15.57 -9.35 -13.81
CA ASP A 145 16.07 -8.18 -14.54
C ASP A 145 14.95 -7.47 -15.31
N MET A 146 14.02 -8.24 -15.89
CA MET A 146 12.82 -7.69 -16.54
C MET A 146 11.91 -6.96 -15.54
N MET A 147 11.64 -7.54 -14.38
CA MET A 147 10.79 -6.92 -13.36
C MET A 147 11.44 -5.68 -12.78
N LEU A 148 12.75 -5.70 -12.54
CA LEU A 148 13.50 -4.54 -12.09
C LEU A 148 13.43 -3.40 -13.11
N TRP A 149 13.64 -3.70 -14.40
CA TRP A 149 13.50 -2.72 -15.47
C TRP A 149 12.08 -2.15 -15.56
N LEU A 150 11.04 -3.00 -15.51
CA LEU A 150 9.65 -2.53 -15.52
C LEU A 150 9.34 -1.62 -14.32
N ALA A 151 9.79 -1.98 -13.12
CA ALA A 151 9.57 -1.18 -11.91
C ALA A 151 10.30 0.17 -11.94
N MET A 152 11.49 0.23 -12.54
CA MET A 152 12.32 1.44 -12.58
C MET A 152 12.05 2.35 -13.78
N GLU A 153 11.63 1.82 -14.92
CA GLU A 153 11.54 2.57 -16.18
C GLU A 153 10.10 2.80 -16.66
N SER A 154 9.13 1.97 -16.23
CA SER A 154 7.77 2.07 -16.78
C SER A 154 7.08 3.37 -16.41
N PRO A 155 6.44 4.06 -17.38
CA PRO A 155 5.57 5.18 -17.10
C PRO A 155 4.15 4.76 -16.68
N ASP A 156 3.69 3.55 -17.02
CA ASP A 156 2.33 3.08 -16.75
C ASP A 156 2.25 2.27 -15.44
N ARG A 157 1.18 2.47 -14.65
CA ARG A 157 1.02 1.87 -13.31
C ARG A 157 0.83 0.36 -13.30
N ASN A 158 0.13 -0.23 -14.27
CA ASN A 158 -0.15 -1.67 -14.26
C ASN A 158 1.12 -2.52 -14.46
N PRO A 159 2.02 -2.18 -15.40
CA PRO A 159 3.36 -2.79 -15.46
C PRO A 159 4.14 -2.66 -14.14
N VAL A 160 4.10 -1.49 -13.48
CA VAL A 160 4.79 -1.26 -12.20
C VAL A 160 4.20 -2.13 -11.08
N LYS A 161 2.86 -2.22 -10.95
CA LYS A 161 2.18 -3.09 -9.98
C LYS A 161 2.57 -4.55 -10.15
N CYS A 162 2.54 -5.05 -11.40
CA CYS A 162 2.94 -6.43 -11.72
C CYS A 162 4.41 -6.67 -11.36
N ALA A 163 5.29 -5.74 -11.73
CA ALA A 163 6.71 -5.83 -11.40
C ALA A 163 6.94 -5.86 -9.88
N VAL A 164 6.30 -4.96 -9.12
CA VAL A 164 6.37 -4.93 -7.65
C VAL A 164 5.93 -6.27 -7.06
N ALA A 165 4.83 -6.84 -7.53
CA ALA A 165 4.33 -8.13 -7.05
C ALA A 165 5.31 -9.28 -7.34
N LEU A 166 5.87 -9.36 -8.54
CA LEU A 166 6.80 -10.43 -8.91
C LEU A 166 8.21 -10.27 -8.32
N LEU A 167 8.62 -9.05 -7.94
CA LEU A 167 9.84 -8.82 -7.17
C LEU A 167 9.82 -9.50 -5.78
N ALA A 168 8.65 -9.94 -5.31
CA ALA A 168 8.51 -10.77 -4.10
C ALA A 168 9.34 -12.06 -4.14
N TYR A 169 9.60 -12.62 -5.33
CA TYR A 169 10.40 -13.84 -5.50
C TYR A 169 11.91 -13.62 -5.41
N PHE A 170 12.36 -12.36 -5.37
CA PHE A 170 13.77 -11.99 -5.47
C PHE A 170 14.19 -11.14 -4.25
N PRO A 171 14.26 -11.71 -3.04
CA PRO A 171 14.59 -10.96 -1.85
C PRO A 171 16.02 -10.42 -1.91
N SER A 172 16.13 -9.09 -1.91
CA SER A 172 17.38 -8.35 -1.80
C SER A 172 17.13 -7.02 -1.11
N GLN A 173 18.19 -6.39 -0.59
CA GLN A 173 18.07 -5.07 0.04
C GLN A 173 17.63 -4.01 -0.99
N GLU A 174 18.10 -4.16 -2.23
CA GLU A 174 17.76 -3.29 -3.37
C GLU A 174 16.28 -3.41 -3.73
N ASN A 175 15.76 -4.64 -3.87
CA ASN A 175 14.36 -4.87 -4.21
C ASN A 175 13.44 -4.44 -3.07
N GLN A 176 13.84 -4.68 -1.81
CA GLN A 176 13.14 -4.14 -0.65
C GLN A 176 13.04 -2.61 -0.71
N ALA A 177 14.13 -1.90 -1.01
CA ALA A 177 14.16 -0.45 -1.07
C ALA A 177 13.27 0.08 -2.21
N LEU A 178 13.35 -0.53 -3.40
CA LEU A 178 12.53 -0.17 -4.55
C LEU A 178 11.02 -0.36 -4.28
N VAL A 179 10.64 -1.55 -3.81
CA VAL A 179 9.25 -1.88 -3.49
C VAL A 179 8.71 -0.98 -2.37
N SER A 180 9.57 -0.64 -1.39
CA SER A 180 9.21 0.29 -0.32
C SER A 180 8.96 1.71 -0.81
N LEU A 181 9.78 2.19 -1.75
CA LEU A 181 9.64 3.51 -2.36
C LEU A 181 8.34 3.60 -3.17
N LEU A 182 8.09 2.65 -4.06
CA LEU A 182 6.87 2.64 -4.88
C LEU A 182 5.61 2.57 -4.00
N GLY A 183 5.67 1.77 -2.92
CA GLY A 183 4.57 1.61 -1.98
C GLY A 183 4.19 2.85 -1.18
N LEU A 184 4.93 3.96 -1.29
CA LEU A 184 4.55 5.26 -0.72
C LEU A 184 3.36 5.89 -1.44
N HIS A 185 3.04 5.46 -2.66
CA HIS A 185 1.87 5.90 -3.39
C HIS A 185 0.74 4.88 -3.25
N GLY A 186 -0.48 5.36 -2.97
CA GLY A 186 -1.66 4.51 -2.71
C GLY A 186 -1.95 3.49 -3.80
N GLU A 187 -1.62 3.83 -5.06
CA GLU A 187 -1.76 2.95 -6.22
C GLU A 187 -0.92 1.66 -6.14
N PHE A 188 0.21 1.68 -5.43
CA PHE A 188 1.12 0.54 -5.32
C PHE A 188 1.13 -0.09 -3.92
N THR A 189 0.53 0.57 -2.92
CA THR A 189 0.62 0.16 -1.51
C THR A 189 0.19 -1.29 -1.30
N LEU A 190 -0.90 -1.75 -1.92
CA LEU A 190 -1.36 -3.14 -1.87
C LEU A 190 -0.27 -4.13 -2.28
N PHE A 191 0.22 -3.98 -3.51
CA PHE A 191 1.21 -4.86 -4.12
C PHE A 191 2.52 -4.82 -3.36
N SER A 192 2.94 -3.63 -2.94
CA SER A 192 4.13 -3.44 -2.11
C SER A 192 3.99 -4.15 -0.77
N ALA A 193 2.85 -4.04 -0.07
CA ALA A 193 2.63 -4.70 1.21
C ALA A 193 2.78 -6.24 1.08
N VAL A 194 2.19 -6.83 0.05
CA VAL A 194 2.28 -8.27 -0.23
C VAL A 194 3.70 -8.67 -0.61
N ALA A 195 4.38 -7.92 -1.48
CA ALA A 195 5.75 -8.22 -1.87
C ALA A 195 6.71 -8.11 -0.68
N LEU A 196 6.56 -7.11 0.17
CA LEU A 196 7.40 -6.90 1.34
C LEU A 196 7.20 -7.95 2.42
N HIS A 197 5.99 -8.51 2.55
CA HIS A 197 5.76 -9.67 3.42
C HIS A 197 6.63 -10.88 3.02
N ASN A 198 6.86 -11.07 1.72
CA ASN A 198 7.70 -12.15 1.20
C ASN A 198 9.21 -11.82 1.24
N ILE A 199 9.58 -10.54 1.12
CA ILE A 199 10.98 -10.10 1.11
C ILE A 199 11.56 -9.99 2.53
N LEU A 200 10.75 -9.54 3.50
CA LEU A 200 11.21 -9.23 4.85
C LEU A 200 11.16 -10.45 5.78
N PRO A 201 12.07 -10.53 6.77
CA PRO A 201 11.90 -11.44 7.91
C PRO A 201 10.60 -11.14 8.67
N ALA A 202 9.95 -12.19 9.20
CA ALA A 202 8.64 -12.11 9.85
C ALA A 202 8.60 -11.10 10.99
N GLU A 203 9.65 -11.02 11.79
CA GLU A 203 9.79 -10.09 12.92
C GLU A 203 9.80 -8.62 12.50
N SER A 204 10.09 -8.33 11.22
CA SER A 204 10.12 -6.97 10.67
C SER A 204 8.80 -6.55 10.02
N HIS A 205 7.84 -7.46 9.85
CA HIS A 205 6.60 -7.20 9.10
C HIS A 205 5.75 -6.10 9.74
N GLU A 206 5.44 -6.20 11.04
CA GLU A 206 4.64 -5.20 11.75
C GLU A 206 5.27 -3.80 11.62
N THR A 207 6.57 -3.69 11.94
CA THR A 207 7.30 -2.42 11.89
C THR A 207 7.28 -1.81 10.49
N ALA A 208 7.45 -2.64 9.46
CA ALA A 208 7.46 -2.18 8.07
C ALA A 208 6.07 -1.74 7.59
N LEU A 209 5.00 -2.41 8.00
CA LEU A 209 3.61 -2.01 7.69
C LEU A 209 3.25 -0.69 8.40
N VAL A 210 3.53 -0.58 9.71
CA VAL A 210 3.22 0.63 10.50
C VAL A 210 3.99 1.84 9.99
N ALA A 211 5.29 1.70 9.71
CA ALA A 211 6.11 2.78 9.18
C ALA A 211 5.54 3.34 7.85
N ARG A 212 4.94 2.48 7.02
CA ARG A 212 4.27 2.89 5.78
C ARG A 212 2.88 3.45 6.02
N ALA A 213 2.09 2.85 6.91
CA ALA A 213 0.73 3.31 7.20
C ALA A 213 0.70 4.76 7.73
N LYS A 214 1.75 5.17 8.44
CA LYS A 214 1.98 6.56 8.85
C LYS A 214 2.26 7.53 7.68
N ARG A 215 2.79 7.02 6.57
CA ARG A 215 3.18 7.80 5.37
C ARG A 215 2.17 7.72 4.23
N VAL A 216 1.08 6.97 4.37
CA VAL A 216 0.04 6.89 3.36
C VAL A 216 -1.32 7.24 3.96
N ALA A 217 -2.22 7.66 3.09
CA ALA A 217 -3.60 7.98 3.41
C ALA A 217 -4.53 7.17 2.49
N SER A 218 -5.85 7.34 2.66
CA SER A 218 -6.87 6.68 1.85
C SER A 218 -6.71 5.15 1.83
N TRP A 219 -6.90 4.51 0.68
CA TRP A 219 -6.84 3.06 0.51
C TRP A 219 -5.50 2.44 0.89
N GLY A 220 -4.38 3.16 0.72
CA GLY A 220 -3.08 2.67 1.15
C GLY A 220 -3.04 2.43 2.66
N ARG A 221 -3.62 3.34 3.47
CA ARG A 221 -3.68 3.18 4.93
C ARG A 221 -4.60 2.04 5.34
N ILE A 222 -5.78 1.97 4.72
CA ILE A 222 -6.75 0.88 4.94
C ILE A 222 -6.06 -0.47 4.72
N GLN A 223 -5.48 -0.67 3.53
CA GLN A 223 -4.84 -1.94 3.13
C GLN A 223 -3.70 -2.37 4.06
N LEU A 224 -2.94 -1.41 4.62
CA LEU A 224 -1.83 -1.70 5.53
C LEU A 224 -2.33 -2.07 6.93
N ILE A 225 -3.32 -1.35 7.47
CA ILE A 225 -3.89 -1.62 8.80
C ILE A 225 -4.62 -2.97 8.81
N GLU A 226 -5.40 -3.27 7.77
CA GLU A 226 -6.06 -4.57 7.59
C GLU A 226 -5.06 -5.75 7.63
N ARG A 227 -3.85 -5.55 7.09
CA ARG A 227 -2.79 -6.57 7.00
C ARG A 227 -1.90 -6.67 8.24
N LEU A 228 -2.05 -5.80 9.23
CA LEU A 228 -1.38 -5.98 10.52
C LEU A 228 -1.84 -7.31 11.17
N PRO A 229 -0.94 -8.03 11.87
CA PRO A 229 -1.34 -9.22 12.61
C PRO A 229 -2.38 -8.87 13.70
N ASP A 230 -3.17 -9.85 14.12
CA ASP A 230 -4.17 -9.64 15.18
C ASP A 230 -3.52 -9.22 16.50
N GLU A 231 -2.32 -9.75 16.76
CA GLU A 231 -1.49 -9.40 17.91
C GLU A 231 -0.32 -8.53 17.47
N VAL A 232 -0.36 -7.26 17.86
CA VAL A 232 0.69 -6.26 17.59
C VAL A 232 1.37 -5.79 18.88
N SER A 233 2.56 -5.19 18.74
CA SER A 233 3.31 -4.59 19.84
C SER A 233 2.52 -3.47 20.56
N SER A 234 2.87 -3.19 21.82
CA SER A 234 2.23 -2.11 22.58
C SER A 234 2.36 -0.74 21.91
N THR A 235 3.47 -0.47 21.24
CA THR A 235 3.69 0.78 20.48
C THR A 235 2.72 0.89 19.31
N THR A 236 2.46 -0.20 18.60
CA THR A 236 1.50 -0.22 17.50
C THR A 236 0.07 -0.11 18.02
N ARG A 237 -0.27 -0.75 19.14
CA ARG A 237 -1.59 -0.57 19.79
C ARG A 237 -1.84 0.89 20.13
N ASP A 238 -0.87 1.54 20.75
CA ASP A 238 -0.96 2.95 21.13
C ASP A 238 -1.18 3.85 19.90
N TRP A 239 -0.41 3.63 18.82
CA TRP A 239 -0.61 4.37 17.58
C TRP A 239 -1.97 4.11 16.92
N LEU A 240 -2.44 2.86 16.85
CA LEU A 240 -3.74 2.52 16.27
C LEU A 240 -4.89 3.26 16.98
N LEU A 241 -4.84 3.31 18.31
CA LEU A 241 -5.89 3.92 19.12
C LEU A 241 -5.85 5.46 19.14
N ARG A 242 -4.71 6.08 18.81
CA ARG A 242 -4.55 7.55 18.83
C ARG A 242 -4.64 8.20 17.46
N GLU A 243 -4.17 7.52 16.42
CA GLU A 243 -3.98 8.11 15.09
C GLU A 243 -4.31 7.15 13.95
N GLY A 244 -4.09 5.85 14.12
CA GLY A 244 -4.24 4.86 13.05
C GLY A 244 -5.64 4.85 12.41
N TYR A 245 -6.68 5.10 13.21
CA TYR A 245 -8.07 5.18 12.73
C TYR A 245 -8.34 6.36 11.78
N SER A 246 -7.51 7.40 11.83
CA SER A 246 -7.70 8.61 11.03
C SER A 246 -7.40 8.31 9.57
N ASN A 247 -8.35 8.58 8.70
CA ASN A 247 -8.26 8.25 7.28
C ASN A 247 -9.05 9.25 6.41
N SER A 248 -8.49 9.61 5.26
CA SER A 248 -9.03 10.63 4.34
C SER A 248 -10.18 10.14 3.44
N VAL A 249 -10.39 8.83 3.33
CA VAL A 249 -11.58 8.27 2.64
C VAL A 249 -12.74 8.25 3.62
N MET A 250 -12.65 7.37 4.62
CA MET A 250 -13.62 7.22 5.70
C MET A 250 -12.89 6.52 6.87
N PRO A 251 -12.98 7.04 8.10
CA PRO A 251 -12.44 6.38 9.29
C PRO A 251 -13.12 5.03 9.58
N GLU A 252 -14.35 4.83 9.09
CA GLU A 252 -15.14 3.59 9.23
C GLU A 252 -14.41 2.37 8.66
N TYR A 253 -13.59 2.52 7.61
CA TYR A 253 -12.80 1.41 7.05
C TYR A 253 -11.70 0.92 8.00
N THR A 254 -11.18 1.78 8.89
CA THR A 254 -10.06 1.45 9.77
C THR A 254 -10.46 1.28 11.23
N ALA A 255 -11.65 1.76 11.62
CA ALA A 255 -12.10 1.83 13.00
C ALA A 255 -12.14 0.45 13.68
N TRP A 256 -12.70 -0.57 13.01
CA TRP A 256 -12.79 -1.91 13.58
C TRP A 256 -11.41 -2.54 13.79
N ASP A 257 -10.52 -2.46 12.81
CA ASP A 257 -9.17 -3.01 12.93
C ASP A 257 -8.36 -2.28 14.00
N CYS A 258 -8.53 -0.95 14.13
CA CYS A 258 -7.89 -0.18 15.20
C CYS A 258 -8.44 -0.55 16.58
N ALA A 259 -9.76 -0.73 16.73
CA ALA A 259 -10.39 -1.10 17.99
C ALA A 259 -9.95 -2.50 18.47
N THR A 260 -9.94 -3.46 17.56
CA THR A 260 -9.62 -4.87 17.85
C THR A 260 -8.13 -5.08 18.08
N LYS A 261 -7.28 -4.75 17.09
CA LYS A 261 -5.83 -4.93 17.17
C LYS A 261 -5.20 -4.02 18.23
N GLY A 262 -5.77 -2.82 18.43
CA GLY A 262 -5.38 -1.88 19.48
C GLY A 262 -5.81 -2.31 20.89
N LYS A 263 -6.70 -3.30 21.04
CA LYS A 263 -7.25 -3.76 22.31
C LYS A 263 -7.95 -2.65 23.10
N LEU A 264 -8.84 -1.92 22.42
CA LEU A 264 -9.49 -0.72 22.96
C LEU A 264 -10.13 -0.94 24.35
N LEU A 265 -10.94 -2.00 24.53
CA LEU A 265 -11.54 -2.30 25.84
C LEU A 265 -10.50 -2.52 26.94
N THR A 266 -9.44 -3.29 26.66
CA THR A 266 -8.36 -3.54 27.64
C THR A 266 -7.68 -2.23 28.05
N VAL A 267 -7.46 -1.33 27.10
CA VAL A 267 -6.86 -0.03 27.38
C VAL A 267 -7.80 0.86 28.20
N LEU A 268 -9.08 0.94 27.85
CA LEU A 268 -10.08 1.72 28.59
C LEU A 268 -10.31 1.20 30.02
N THR A 269 -10.10 -0.08 30.26
CA THR A 269 -10.25 -0.70 31.60
C THR A 269 -9.02 -0.57 32.48
N SER A 270 -7.85 -0.29 31.91
CA SER A 270 -6.58 -0.20 32.65
C SER A 270 -6.47 1.02 33.58
N GLY A 271 -7.33 2.03 33.41
CA GLY A 271 -7.45 3.20 34.28
C GLY A 271 -6.41 4.32 34.05
N ASN A 272 -5.40 4.12 33.22
CA ASN A 272 -4.44 5.16 32.84
C ASN A 272 -4.71 5.65 31.40
N VAL A 273 -5.78 6.41 31.23
CA VAL A 273 -6.24 6.93 29.93
C VAL A 273 -6.05 8.45 29.92
N ASP A 274 -5.14 8.92 29.06
CA ASP A 274 -4.95 10.36 28.83
C ASP A 274 -5.97 10.93 27.82
N ALA A 275 -5.96 12.25 27.64
CA ALA A 275 -6.92 12.95 26.79
C ALA A 275 -6.82 12.57 25.30
N GLU A 276 -5.62 12.31 24.78
CA GLU A 276 -5.41 11.96 23.37
C GLU A 276 -5.94 10.55 23.06
N LEU A 277 -5.67 9.60 23.95
CA LEU A 277 -6.21 8.25 23.85
C LEU A 277 -7.73 8.26 23.99
N LEU A 278 -8.26 9.07 24.90
CA LEU A 278 -9.71 9.23 25.06
C LEU A 278 -10.35 9.86 23.82
N LEU A 279 -9.71 10.85 23.18
CA LEU A 279 -10.16 11.40 21.91
C LEU A 279 -10.20 10.31 20.82
N GLY A 280 -9.10 9.57 20.64
CA GLY A 280 -9.04 8.51 19.63
C GLY A 280 -10.04 7.38 19.87
N ALA A 281 -10.23 6.96 21.13
CA ALA A 281 -11.28 6.03 21.51
C ALA A 281 -12.68 6.53 21.13
N GLY A 282 -12.97 7.81 21.35
CA GLY A 282 -14.24 8.42 21.00
C GLY A 282 -14.49 8.43 19.50
N GLU A 283 -13.48 8.77 18.70
CA GLU A 283 -13.57 8.78 17.24
C GLU A 283 -13.75 7.36 16.67
N ILE A 284 -12.99 6.38 17.18
CA ILE A 284 -13.13 4.96 16.80
C ILE A 284 -14.54 4.45 17.11
N LEU A 285 -15.04 4.67 18.33
CA LEU A 285 -16.39 4.23 18.72
C LEU A 285 -17.47 4.94 17.92
N SER A 286 -17.28 6.24 17.62
CA SER A 286 -18.22 7.01 16.79
C SER A 286 -18.30 6.46 15.37
N ALA A 287 -17.16 6.16 14.74
CA ALA A 287 -17.11 5.56 13.41
C ALA A 287 -17.77 4.17 13.39
N LEU A 288 -17.50 3.33 14.39
CA LEU A 288 -18.15 2.02 14.53
C LEU A 288 -19.67 2.13 14.69
N ILE A 289 -20.16 3.08 15.49
CA ILE A 289 -21.60 3.30 15.72
C ILE A 289 -22.29 3.87 14.47
N TYR A 290 -21.61 4.74 13.74
CA TYR A 290 -22.16 5.30 12.50
C TYR A 290 -22.34 4.21 11.43
N GLY A 291 -21.39 3.27 11.35
CA GLY A 291 -21.43 2.16 10.41
C GLY A 291 -21.07 2.56 8.97
N GLY A 292 -20.77 1.58 8.12
CA GLY A 292 -20.28 1.85 6.78
C GLY A 292 -20.20 0.59 5.93
N PRO A 293 -19.49 0.63 4.79
CA PRO A 293 -19.28 -0.54 3.94
C PRO A 293 -18.34 -1.58 4.55
N ALA A 294 -17.66 -1.25 5.65
CA ALA A 294 -16.74 -2.12 6.40
C ALA A 294 -17.38 -2.61 7.73
N ARG A 295 -16.65 -3.44 8.47
CA ARG A 295 -17.09 -3.93 9.79
C ARG A 295 -17.38 -2.79 10.75
N ASP A 296 -18.46 -2.93 11.52
CA ASP A 296 -19.00 -1.86 12.36
C ASP A 296 -19.16 -2.28 13.84
N ILE A 297 -19.93 -1.52 14.63
CA ILE A 297 -20.16 -1.80 16.05
C ILE A 297 -20.80 -3.18 16.30
N HIS A 298 -21.55 -3.73 15.34
CA HIS A 298 -22.17 -5.05 15.45
C HIS A 298 -21.14 -6.17 15.30
N ASP A 299 -20.03 -5.92 14.60
CA ASP A 299 -18.91 -6.85 14.45
C ASP A 299 -17.89 -6.72 15.59
N TYR A 300 -17.93 -5.64 16.38
CA TYR A 300 -17.03 -5.44 17.51
C TYR A 300 -17.61 -6.04 18.79
N VAL A 301 -17.24 -7.29 19.09
CA VAL A 301 -17.74 -8.09 20.23
C VAL A 301 -17.70 -7.33 21.57
N ASP A 302 -16.64 -6.55 21.80
CA ASP A 302 -16.43 -5.77 23.03
C ASP A 302 -17.15 -4.40 23.03
N GLY A 303 -17.86 -4.05 21.96
CA GLY A 303 -18.36 -2.70 21.71
C GLY A 303 -19.23 -2.14 22.82
N SER A 304 -20.13 -2.94 23.39
CA SER A 304 -20.99 -2.50 24.50
C SER A 304 -20.20 -2.13 25.76
N LEU A 305 -19.21 -2.94 26.14
CA LEU A 305 -18.36 -2.70 27.29
C LEU A 305 -17.39 -1.53 27.02
N ALA A 306 -16.82 -1.45 25.82
CA ALA A 306 -15.95 -0.36 25.42
C ALA A 306 -16.68 1.00 25.49
N CYS A 307 -17.91 1.07 24.96
CA CYS A 307 -18.77 2.25 25.06
C CYS A 307 -19.07 2.62 26.52
N HIS A 308 -19.39 1.63 27.37
CA HIS A 308 -19.64 1.88 28.80
C HIS A 308 -18.42 2.50 29.49
N HIS A 309 -17.25 1.89 29.35
CA HIS A 309 -16.01 2.38 29.97
C HIS A 309 -15.60 3.75 29.43
N TYR A 310 -15.74 3.97 28.12
CA TYR A 310 -15.52 5.27 27.51
C TYR A 310 -16.41 6.36 28.12
N LEU A 311 -17.72 6.09 28.28
CA LEU A 311 -18.67 7.04 28.87
C LEU A 311 -18.38 7.33 30.36
N VAL A 312 -17.85 6.36 31.11
CA VAL A 312 -17.40 6.59 32.49
C VAL A 312 -16.19 7.52 32.51
N LEU A 313 -15.19 7.25 31.67
CA LEU A 313 -13.96 8.04 31.60
C LEU A 313 -14.20 9.46 31.10
N ILE A 314 -15.03 9.66 30.07
CA ILE A 314 -15.30 10.99 29.51
C ILE A 314 -16.01 11.92 30.50
N ARG A 315 -16.89 11.36 31.34
CA ARG A 315 -17.56 12.10 32.42
C ARG A 315 -16.60 12.54 33.52
N GLN A 316 -15.54 11.77 33.75
CA GLN A 316 -14.52 12.06 34.76
C GLN A 316 -13.40 12.94 34.22
N SER A 317 -13.15 12.91 32.90
CA SER A 317 -12.17 13.75 32.23
C SER A 317 -12.47 15.22 32.49
N THR A 318 -11.44 16.04 32.70
CA THR A 318 -11.53 17.51 32.80
C THR A 318 -11.12 18.20 31.50
N ASP A 319 -10.83 17.44 30.44
CA ASP A 319 -10.41 17.97 29.14
C ASP A 319 -11.63 18.36 28.29
N ASP A 320 -11.73 19.65 27.96
CA ASP A 320 -12.85 20.20 27.19
C ASP A 320 -12.89 19.67 25.76
N ASN A 321 -11.75 19.34 25.12
CA ASN A 321 -11.75 18.78 23.77
C ASN A 321 -12.36 17.38 23.76
N ALA A 322 -12.03 16.57 24.76
CA ALA A 322 -12.62 15.25 24.93
C ALA A 322 -14.12 15.36 25.24
N ARG A 323 -14.53 16.24 26.16
CA ARG A 323 -15.95 16.46 26.50
C ARG A 323 -16.77 16.98 25.31
N ASN A 324 -16.20 17.85 24.49
CA ASN A 324 -16.87 18.43 23.31
C ASN A 324 -17.25 17.40 22.23
N LEU A 325 -16.65 16.20 22.23
CA LEU A 325 -17.10 15.08 21.38
C LEU A 325 -18.55 14.66 21.70
N THR A 326 -18.95 14.79 22.96
CA THR A 326 -20.29 14.41 23.45
C THR A 326 -21.35 15.50 23.28
N GLU A 327 -20.94 16.77 23.11
CA GLU A 327 -21.85 17.93 23.15
C GLU A 327 -22.10 18.56 21.76
N SER A 328 -21.21 18.42 20.77
CA SER A 328 -21.42 18.95 19.42
C SER A 328 -20.49 18.34 18.36
N ARG A 329 -21.07 17.77 17.29
CA ARG A 329 -20.46 17.60 15.95
C ARG A 329 -19.09 16.86 15.91
N GLY A 330 -18.85 15.86 16.77
CA GLY A 330 -17.67 14.98 16.66
C GLY A 330 -17.49 14.43 15.24
N TYR A 331 -18.60 13.98 14.65
CA TYR A 331 -18.62 13.45 13.28
C TYR A 331 -18.20 14.45 12.19
N GLN A 332 -18.39 15.76 12.36
CA GLN A 332 -17.93 16.74 11.36
C GLN A 332 -16.41 16.92 11.35
N ARG A 333 -15.70 16.57 12.44
CA ARG A 333 -14.24 16.66 12.49
C ARG A 333 -13.55 15.55 11.69
N LEU A 334 -14.18 14.38 11.60
CA LEU A 334 -13.68 13.24 10.82
C LEU A 334 -13.56 13.52 9.32
N TYR A 335 -14.38 14.44 8.79
CA TYR A 335 -14.41 14.79 7.35
C TYR A 335 -13.75 16.14 7.04
N GLN A 336 -13.07 16.76 8.01
CA GLN A 336 -12.47 18.10 7.87
C GLN A 336 -10.93 18.12 7.92
N ARG A 337 -10.27 16.96 7.97
CA ARG A 337 -8.80 16.81 8.01
C ARG A 337 -8.30 16.04 6.79
#